data_AF-A0A7Y1TCH6-F1
#
_entry.id   AF-A0A7Y1TCH6-F1
#
_cell.length_a   1.000
_cell.length_b   1.000
_cell.length_c   1.000
_cell.angle_alpha   90.00
_cell.angle_beta   90.00
_cell.angle_gamma   90.00
#
_symmetry.space_group_name_H-M   'P 1'
#
loop_
_entity.id
_entity.type
_entity.pdbx_description
1 polymer ?
#
loop_
_entity_poly.entity_id
_entity_poly.type
_entity_poly.pdbx_seq_one_letter_code
_entity_poly.pdbx_strand_id
1 'polypeptide(L)'
;MPKGRPLPKCCGLLLALAALTQTVQAADAGHEPVVVQDPQYGEVLFYFYQEDYFPAIVRLLAAKEQQQLDHHAEEAELLLGGMYLSYGHHLEAAEIFERLLADNVAPDIRDRTWFFLAKIWYQRGYLDKSQQALSYIRGDLPENLQREALMLDAQILIDAGNYNAAITRLQNWKGKTEWASYAKFNVGVALVRLGRVDEAARLLDDLGNLDPFNEEMMSLRDKANLALGYAYLQDGQPQAAKPPLQRVRLKGPFSNKALLGAGWADAEMDNYERALVPWMELQGRDLLDSAVQESMLAIPYAMAKLESINQAADHYLNAIEAFYEETNRLDRAIGDIESGRFFEAFLDDNPLDSTGWYWRLDAMPEGPQARYLFHLLATHEFQEGLKNYRDLSYLHRNLDEWQRNIDVYGTMLATRREAYANRLPRTNDALLRADLDGLVARKLELDSTLNNIEESSDWLALATQDEFDRWGEITGLENTPSLQADIPEALEVRDKIGLLKGVLQWNLERDFRDRLWRIRRNLRQTGEALVAMQRLRRQIDESKRLEPLYFDALDNRVNGLAPRIEGTKMRIEDALAQQRAFLQSIAVGALQAQKQRLDIYTVQARFALAAIYDLAATVGEASE
;
A
#
# COMPACT_ATOMS: atom_id res chain seq x y z
N MET A 1 -10.06 -24.97 8.15
CA MET A 1 -8.73 -24.97 7.52
C MET A 1 -8.87 -25.28 6.04
N PRO A 2 -8.99 -24.27 5.16
CA PRO A 2 -8.87 -24.46 3.73
C PRO A 2 -7.39 -24.34 3.31
N LYS A 3 -6.97 -25.25 2.43
CA LYS A 3 -5.62 -25.35 1.86
C LYS A 3 -5.35 -24.15 0.96
N GLY A 4 -4.30 -23.38 1.28
CA GLY A 4 -3.82 -22.26 0.47
C GLY A 4 -3.32 -22.73 -0.90
N ARG A 5 -3.76 -22.03 -1.95
CA ARG A 5 -3.30 -22.19 -3.34
C ARG A 5 -2.01 -21.37 -3.57
N PRO A 6 -1.07 -21.81 -4.43
CA PRO A 6 0.19 -21.12 -4.65
C PRO A 6 0.01 -19.83 -5.44
N LEU A 7 0.70 -18.77 -5.00
CA LEU A 7 0.76 -17.44 -5.63
C LEU A 7 1.66 -17.45 -6.90
N PRO A 8 1.33 -16.70 -7.98
CA PRO A 8 2.20 -16.54 -9.16
C PRO A 8 3.42 -15.64 -8.86
N LYS A 9 4.60 -16.10 -9.28
CA LYS A 9 5.92 -15.50 -9.03
C LYS A 9 6.28 -14.40 -10.04
N CYS A 10 5.64 -13.23 -9.98
CA CYS A 10 6.20 -11.99 -10.55
C CYS A 10 6.81 -11.08 -9.46
N CYS A 11 7.23 -11.70 -8.35
CA CYS A 11 7.73 -11.11 -7.10
C CYS A 11 9.06 -10.33 -7.17
N GLY A 12 9.62 -10.06 -8.35
CA GLY A 12 10.99 -9.54 -8.48
C GLY A 12 11.21 -8.17 -7.83
N LEU A 13 10.22 -7.27 -7.90
CA LEU A 13 10.41 -5.88 -7.46
C LEU A 13 10.41 -5.70 -5.94
N LEU A 14 9.75 -6.60 -5.20
CA LEU A 14 9.29 -6.35 -3.83
C LEU A 14 9.85 -7.30 -2.79
N LEU A 15 10.17 -8.54 -3.15
CA LEU A 15 10.84 -9.46 -2.24
C LEU A 15 12.26 -9.01 -1.86
N ALA A 16 12.86 -8.08 -2.62
CA ALA A 16 14.19 -7.56 -2.34
C ALA A 16 14.23 -6.32 -1.40
N LEU A 17 13.17 -5.51 -1.37
CA LEU A 17 12.97 -4.49 -0.30
C LEU A 17 12.48 -5.18 0.99
N ALA A 18 11.58 -6.16 0.86
CA ALA A 18 11.09 -6.96 1.98
C ALA A 18 12.12 -7.92 2.58
N ALA A 19 13.15 -8.33 1.81
CA ALA A 19 14.23 -9.18 2.29
C ALA A 19 15.01 -8.56 3.46
N LEU A 20 14.84 -7.26 3.75
CA LEU A 20 15.56 -6.58 4.84
C LEU A 20 14.68 -5.91 5.88
N THR A 21 13.39 -6.21 5.91
CA THR A 21 12.59 -5.99 7.13
C THR A 21 11.99 -7.26 7.73
N GLN A 22 12.15 -8.46 7.11
CA GLN A 22 11.79 -9.77 7.68
C GLN A 22 11.86 -10.91 6.65
N THR A 23 12.58 -11.97 6.99
CA THR A 23 12.17 -13.35 6.73
C THR A 23 11.15 -13.76 7.82
N VAL A 24 9.85 -13.58 7.58
CA VAL A 24 8.84 -14.45 8.22
C VAL A 24 8.48 -15.53 7.21
N GLN A 25 9.46 -16.39 6.94
CA GLN A 25 9.19 -17.73 6.46
C GLN A 25 9.76 -18.68 7.50
N ALA A 26 8.88 -19.44 8.12
CA ALA A 26 9.23 -20.43 9.11
C ALA A 26 10.21 -21.45 8.50
N ALA A 27 11.23 -21.75 9.32
CA ALA A 27 12.20 -22.85 9.24
C ALA A 27 13.50 -22.62 8.43
N ASP A 28 14.60 -22.74 9.19
CA ASP A 28 16.01 -22.91 8.83
C ASP A 28 16.79 -21.73 8.22
N ALA A 29 17.33 -20.87 9.09
CA ALA A 29 18.78 -20.65 9.26
C ALA A 29 19.06 -19.41 10.14
N GLY A 30 19.49 -19.63 11.38
CA GLY A 30 20.52 -18.82 12.10
C GLY A 30 20.40 -17.30 12.29
N HIS A 31 19.33 -16.61 11.92
CA HIS A 31 19.21 -15.16 12.12
C HIS A 31 18.42 -14.88 13.40
N GLU A 32 19.02 -14.14 14.35
CA GLU A 32 18.33 -13.66 15.55
C GLU A 32 17.11 -12.81 15.14
N PRO A 33 15.95 -12.94 15.82
CA PRO A 33 14.78 -12.15 15.51
C PRO A 33 15.10 -10.66 15.72
N VAL A 34 15.02 -9.88 14.64
CA VAL A 34 15.22 -8.43 14.68
C VAL A 34 14.13 -7.82 15.56
N VAL A 35 14.56 -7.11 16.61
CA VAL A 35 13.67 -6.44 17.55
C VAL A 35 13.25 -5.10 16.96
N VAL A 36 11.98 -4.97 16.56
CA VAL A 36 11.39 -3.67 16.24
C VAL A 36 11.28 -2.87 17.53
N GLN A 37 12.06 -1.78 17.63
CA GLN A 37 12.17 -0.96 18.84
C GLN A 37 11.10 0.13 18.89
N ASP A 38 10.71 0.66 17.73
CA ASP A 38 9.69 1.70 17.62
C ASP A 38 8.34 1.07 17.20
N PRO A 39 7.30 1.10 18.07
CA PRO A 39 6.00 0.48 17.76
C PRO A 39 5.35 1.02 16.48
N GLN A 40 5.50 2.32 16.21
CA GLN A 40 4.99 2.99 15.02
C GLN A 40 5.64 2.45 13.75
N TYR A 41 6.94 2.16 13.80
CA TYR A 41 7.63 1.51 12.70
C TYR A 41 7.10 0.10 12.48
N GLY A 42 6.81 -0.64 13.56
CA GLY A 42 6.15 -1.94 13.48
C GLY A 42 4.76 -1.91 12.81
N GLU A 43 3.96 -0.89 13.07
CA GLU A 43 2.67 -0.69 12.39
C GLU A 43 2.86 -0.42 10.90
N VAL A 44 3.85 0.40 10.53
CA VAL A 44 4.18 0.64 9.11
C VAL A 44 4.58 -0.65 8.42
N LEU A 45 5.43 -1.47 9.06
CA LEU A 45 5.83 -2.77 8.53
C LEU A 45 4.63 -3.70 8.34
N PHE A 46 3.67 -3.71 9.28
CA PHE A 46 2.46 -4.53 9.15
C PHE A 46 1.67 -4.24 7.87
N TYR A 47 1.46 -2.96 7.52
CA TYR A 47 0.79 -2.58 6.27
C TYR A 47 1.68 -2.81 5.05
N PHE A 48 2.97 -2.51 5.15
CA PHE A 48 3.93 -2.76 4.08
C PHE A 48 3.96 -4.25 3.67
N TYR A 49 3.94 -5.17 4.64
CA TYR A 49 3.92 -6.61 4.39
C TYR A 49 2.61 -7.13 3.81
N GLN A 50 1.53 -6.38 3.96
CA GLN A 50 0.26 -6.63 3.27
C GLN A 50 0.21 -5.97 1.89
N GLU A 51 1.29 -5.30 1.48
CA GLU A 51 1.40 -4.55 0.23
C GLU A 51 0.45 -3.33 0.17
N ASP A 52 -0.05 -2.89 1.33
CA ASP A 52 -0.89 -1.71 1.49
C ASP A 52 -0.02 -0.44 1.62
N TYR A 53 0.64 -0.07 0.51
CA TYR A 53 1.65 0.98 0.52
C TYR A 53 1.11 2.36 0.90
N PHE A 54 -0.08 2.76 0.44
CA PHE A 54 -0.61 4.09 0.80
C PHE A 54 -0.88 4.23 2.30
N PRO A 55 -1.62 3.31 2.95
CA PRO A 55 -1.74 3.31 4.41
C PRO A 55 -0.38 3.30 5.13
N ALA A 56 0.58 2.49 4.68
CA ALA A 56 1.91 2.44 5.26
C ALA A 56 2.66 3.77 5.14
N ILE A 57 2.62 4.41 3.96
CA ILE A 57 3.21 5.74 3.71
C ILE A 57 2.59 6.79 4.63
N VAL A 58 1.26 6.88 4.70
CA VAL A 58 0.57 7.89 5.53
C VAL A 58 0.94 7.74 7.00
N ARG A 59 1.01 6.50 7.50
CA ARG A 59 1.41 6.21 8.89
C ARG A 59 2.86 6.55 9.16
N LEU A 60 3.74 6.23 8.22
CA LEU A 60 5.15 6.53 8.35
C LEU A 60 5.40 8.05 8.36
N LEU A 61 4.72 8.79 7.49
CA LEU A 61 4.77 10.26 7.47
C LEU A 61 4.23 10.85 8.79
N ALA A 62 3.13 10.31 9.32
CA ALA A 62 2.56 10.75 10.59
C ALA A 62 3.50 10.45 11.78
N ALA A 63 4.16 9.29 11.80
CA ALA A 63 5.14 8.93 12.82
C ALA A 63 6.40 9.82 12.74
N LYS A 64 6.84 10.15 11.52
CA LYS A 64 7.94 11.08 11.28
C LYS A 64 7.62 12.50 11.75
N GLU A 65 6.43 13.02 11.43
CA GLU A 65 5.96 14.34 11.88
C GLU A 65 5.88 14.40 13.42
N GLN A 66 5.52 13.29 14.06
CA GLN A 66 5.45 13.17 15.52
C GLN A 66 6.77 12.83 16.20
N GLN A 67 7.88 12.67 15.45
CA GLN A 67 9.19 12.28 15.98
C GLN A 67 9.15 10.97 16.78
N GLN A 68 8.52 9.93 16.21
CA GLN A 68 8.31 8.62 16.84
C GLN A 68 9.12 7.49 16.17
N LEU A 69 10.27 7.82 15.56
CA LEU A 69 11.10 6.90 14.77
C LEU A 69 12.59 7.00 15.18
N ASP A 70 12.86 7.27 16.46
CA ASP A 70 14.21 7.56 16.96
C ASP A 70 15.22 6.45 16.68
N HIS A 71 14.79 5.18 16.66
CA HIS A 71 15.66 4.02 16.49
C HIS A 71 15.66 3.44 15.07
N HIS A 72 14.77 3.92 14.19
CA HIS A 72 14.57 3.40 12.82
C HIS A 72 14.52 4.51 11.76
N ALA A 73 15.13 5.67 12.01
CA ALA A 73 14.99 6.83 11.13
C ALA A 73 15.53 6.61 9.71
N GLU A 74 16.71 5.98 9.57
CA GLU A 74 17.33 5.71 8.27
C GLU A 74 16.58 4.60 7.52
N GLU A 75 16.21 3.53 8.22
CA GLU A 75 15.42 2.43 7.68
C GLU A 75 14.03 2.90 7.24
N ALA A 76 13.40 3.78 8.03
CA ALA A 76 12.16 4.45 7.68
C ALA A 76 12.28 5.28 6.40
N GLU A 77 13.34 6.07 6.24
CA GLU A 77 13.52 6.84 5.01
C GLU A 77 13.75 5.96 3.78
N LEU A 78 14.56 4.90 3.90
CA LEU A 78 14.74 3.94 2.82
C LEU A 78 13.42 3.24 2.46
N LEU A 79 12.68 2.79 3.48
CA LEU A 79 11.38 2.16 3.31
C LEU A 79 10.39 3.11 2.65
N LEU A 80 10.35 4.38 3.06
CA LEU A 80 9.51 5.42 2.44
C LEU A 80 9.82 5.59 0.97
N GLY A 81 11.11 5.68 0.60
CA GLY A 81 11.54 5.75 -0.81
C GLY A 81 11.12 4.52 -1.60
N GLY A 82 11.27 3.32 -1.02
CA GLY A 82 10.82 2.05 -1.61
C GLY A 82 9.30 1.98 -1.79
N MET A 83 8.52 2.45 -0.81
CA MET A 83 7.06 2.49 -0.89
C MET A 83 6.58 3.51 -1.92
N TYR A 84 7.20 4.69 -2.00
CA TYR A 84 6.89 5.67 -3.05
C TYR A 84 7.20 5.10 -4.44
N LEU A 85 8.33 4.42 -4.62
CA LEU A 85 8.65 3.75 -5.87
C LEU A 85 7.59 2.70 -6.24
N SER A 86 7.18 1.85 -5.29
CA SER A 86 6.14 0.84 -5.49
C SER A 86 4.76 1.46 -5.78
N TYR A 87 4.48 2.61 -5.18
CA TYR A 87 3.25 3.36 -5.44
C TYR A 87 3.27 4.07 -6.80
N GLY A 88 4.45 4.38 -7.37
CA GLY A 88 4.63 5.08 -8.65
C GLY A 88 5.06 6.55 -8.52
N HIS A 89 5.36 7.00 -7.31
CA HIS A 89 5.93 8.33 -7.02
C HIS A 89 7.44 8.34 -7.26
N HIS A 90 7.83 8.22 -8.53
CA HIS A 90 9.23 8.11 -8.93
C HIS A 90 10.07 9.36 -8.60
N LEU A 91 9.45 10.55 -8.59
CA LEU A 91 10.15 11.80 -8.28
C LEU A 91 10.46 11.88 -6.79
N GLU A 92 9.46 11.66 -5.95
CA GLU A 92 9.58 11.69 -4.50
C GLU A 92 10.50 10.57 -4.00
N ALA A 93 10.42 9.38 -4.61
CA ALA A 93 11.36 8.30 -4.34
C ALA A 93 12.80 8.69 -4.70
N ALA A 94 13.02 9.30 -5.87
CA ALA A 94 14.34 9.76 -6.28
C ALA A 94 14.90 10.83 -5.32
N GLU A 95 14.10 11.81 -4.91
CA GLU A 95 14.52 12.84 -3.95
C GLU A 95 14.92 12.25 -2.59
N ILE A 96 14.22 11.23 -2.12
CA ILE A 96 14.58 10.51 -0.89
C ILE A 96 15.89 9.76 -1.07
N PHE A 97 16.03 9.02 -2.17
CA PHE A 97 17.24 8.25 -2.45
C PHE A 97 18.47 9.15 -2.64
N GLU A 98 18.34 10.28 -3.33
CA GLU A 98 19.43 11.26 -3.48
C GLU A 98 19.84 11.86 -2.13
N ARG A 99 18.90 12.13 -1.23
CA ARG A 99 19.19 12.61 0.13
C ARG A 99 19.93 11.56 0.97
N LEU A 100 19.44 10.32 0.97
CA LEU A 100 20.11 9.21 1.66
C LEU A 100 21.55 9.01 1.17
N LEU A 101 21.80 9.24 -0.12
CA LEU A 101 23.14 9.13 -0.72
C LEU A 101 24.05 10.34 -0.41
N ALA A 102 23.48 11.50 -0.06
CA ALA A 102 24.24 12.67 0.37
C ALA A 102 24.77 12.53 1.80
N ASP A 103 24.07 11.75 2.63
CA ASP A 103 24.44 11.46 4.00
C ASP A 103 25.39 10.25 4.11
N ASN A 104 26.04 10.09 5.27
CA ASN A 104 26.94 8.96 5.51
C ASN A 104 26.15 7.72 5.96
N VAL A 105 25.47 7.07 5.03
CA VAL A 105 24.68 5.85 5.27
C VAL A 105 25.53 4.58 5.20
N ALA A 106 25.06 3.51 5.85
CA ALA A 106 25.70 2.20 5.79
C ALA A 106 25.91 1.74 4.32
N PRO A 107 27.05 1.08 3.99
CA PRO A 107 27.36 0.70 2.60
C PRO A 107 26.27 -0.12 1.90
N ASP A 108 25.61 -1.01 2.64
CA ASP A 108 24.52 -1.85 2.14
C ASP A 108 23.28 -1.02 1.74
N ILE A 109 22.89 -0.04 2.57
CA ILE A 109 21.80 0.91 2.27
C ILE A 109 22.17 1.77 1.06
N ARG A 110 23.40 2.28 1.03
CA ARG A 110 23.91 3.10 -0.09
C ARG A 110 23.79 2.39 -1.43
N ASP A 111 24.28 1.16 -1.51
CA ASP A 111 24.37 0.42 -2.76
C ASP A 111 22.98 -0.02 -3.27
N ARG A 112 22.05 -0.33 -2.36
CA ARG A 112 20.64 -0.54 -2.71
C ARG A 112 19.96 0.73 -3.19
N THR A 113 20.26 1.85 -2.54
CA THR A 113 19.71 3.16 -2.92
C THR A 113 20.14 3.51 -4.35
N TRP A 114 21.42 3.29 -4.70
CA TRP A 114 21.89 3.42 -6.08
C TRP A 114 21.17 2.47 -7.06
N PHE A 115 20.95 1.22 -6.67
CA PHE A 115 20.21 0.27 -7.51
C PHE A 115 18.78 0.72 -7.81
N PHE A 116 18.02 1.16 -6.80
CA PHE A 116 16.65 1.63 -7.01
C PHE A 116 16.60 2.95 -7.79
N LEU A 117 17.57 3.83 -7.57
CA LEU A 117 17.69 5.07 -8.33
C LEU A 117 17.99 4.80 -9.81
N ALA A 118 18.83 3.79 -10.11
CA ALA A 118 19.03 3.33 -11.49
C ALA A 118 17.71 2.88 -12.13
N LYS A 119 16.93 2.03 -11.44
CA LYS A 119 15.61 1.58 -11.95
C LYS A 119 14.68 2.73 -12.27
N ILE A 120 14.61 3.74 -11.39
CA ILE A 120 13.80 4.94 -11.60
C ILE A 120 14.25 5.67 -12.87
N TRP A 121 15.56 5.91 -13.03
CA TRP A 121 16.07 6.63 -14.18
C TRP A 121 15.88 5.86 -15.49
N TYR A 122 16.04 4.54 -15.47
CA TYR A 122 15.73 3.67 -16.62
C TYR A 122 14.26 3.76 -17.03
N GLN A 123 13.32 3.63 -16.08
CA GLN A 123 11.88 3.76 -16.36
C GLN A 123 11.50 5.11 -16.98
N ARG A 124 12.25 6.17 -16.65
CA ARG A 124 12.05 7.52 -17.20
C ARG A 124 12.79 7.78 -18.53
N GLY A 125 13.52 6.79 -19.04
CA GLY A 125 14.31 6.90 -20.28
C GLY A 125 15.63 7.65 -20.12
N TYR A 126 16.06 8.00 -18.89
CA TYR A 126 17.36 8.60 -18.63
C TYR A 126 18.46 7.53 -18.56
N LEU A 127 18.76 6.91 -19.70
CA LEU A 127 19.68 5.78 -19.81
C LEU A 127 21.07 6.08 -19.22
N ASP A 128 21.65 7.25 -19.52
CA ASP A 128 22.97 7.65 -19.03
C ASP A 128 23.02 7.76 -17.49
N LYS A 129 22.00 8.40 -16.90
CA LYS A 129 21.88 8.52 -15.44
C LYS A 129 21.74 7.15 -14.81
N SER A 130 20.87 6.31 -15.39
CA SER A 130 20.66 4.94 -14.92
C SER A 130 21.96 4.13 -14.90
N GLN A 131 22.74 4.19 -15.98
CA GLN A 131 24.04 3.52 -16.05
C GLN A 131 25.03 4.10 -15.02
N GLN A 132 25.04 5.41 -14.85
CA GLN A 132 25.88 6.08 -13.86
C GLN A 132 25.54 5.62 -12.43
N ALA A 133 24.26 5.51 -12.06
CA ALA A 133 23.85 4.97 -10.75
C ALA A 133 24.38 3.54 -10.54
N LEU A 134 24.25 2.67 -11.54
CA LEU A 134 24.75 1.30 -11.42
C LEU A 134 26.28 1.26 -11.21
N SER A 135 27.02 2.21 -11.78
CA SER A 135 28.48 2.31 -11.59
C SER A 135 28.90 2.71 -10.18
N TYR A 136 28.00 3.29 -9.38
CA TYR A 136 28.27 3.69 -7.99
C TYR A 136 28.05 2.59 -6.96
N ILE A 137 27.50 1.44 -7.37
CA ILE A 137 27.36 0.25 -6.54
C ILE A 137 28.76 -0.37 -6.35
N ARG A 138 29.30 -0.33 -5.13
CA ARG A 138 30.68 -0.78 -4.84
C ARG A 138 30.79 -2.09 -4.06
N GLY A 139 29.80 -2.40 -3.23
CA GLY A 139 29.70 -3.61 -2.41
C GLY A 139 28.77 -4.65 -3.03
N ASP A 140 28.61 -5.76 -2.32
CA ASP A 140 27.77 -6.87 -2.77
C ASP A 140 26.31 -6.60 -2.44
N LEU A 141 25.51 -6.38 -3.48
CA LEU A 141 24.06 -6.47 -3.38
C LEU A 141 23.66 -7.90 -2.98
N PRO A 142 22.52 -8.07 -2.29
CA PRO A 142 21.89 -9.38 -2.15
C PRO A 142 21.80 -10.10 -3.50
N GLU A 143 22.01 -11.42 -3.52
CA GLU A 143 22.20 -12.19 -4.77
C GLU A 143 21.11 -11.94 -5.83
N ASN A 144 19.86 -11.83 -5.41
CA ASN A 144 18.74 -11.52 -6.31
C ASN A 144 18.83 -10.11 -6.91
N LEU A 145 19.18 -9.10 -6.09
CA LEU A 145 19.36 -7.73 -6.56
C LEU A 145 20.57 -7.60 -7.46
N GLN A 146 21.65 -8.32 -7.17
CA GLN A 146 22.84 -8.34 -8.01
C GLN A 146 22.52 -8.88 -9.41
N ARG A 147 21.76 -9.98 -9.48
CA ARG A 147 21.26 -10.55 -10.74
C ARG A 147 20.37 -9.57 -11.50
N GLU A 148 19.45 -8.91 -10.82
CA GLU A 148 18.57 -7.92 -11.44
C GLU A 148 19.35 -6.69 -11.94
N ALA A 149 20.32 -6.19 -11.16
CA ALA A 149 21.18 -5.06 -11.55
C ALA A 149 21.98 -5.36 -12.82
N LEU A 150 22.51 -6.59 -12.94
CA LEU A 150 23.21 -7.06 -14.14
C LEU A 150 22.29 -7.13 -15.36
N MET A 151 21.03 -7.56 -15.18
CA MET A 151 20.05 -7.59 -16.26
C MET A 151 19.64 -6.18 -16.68
N LEU A 152 19.42 -5.30 -15.71
CA LEU A 152 19.09 -3.90 -15.92
C LEU A 152 20.21 -3.18 -16.70
N ASP A 153 21.47 -3.38 -16.32
CA ASP A 153 22.62 -2.82 -17.03
C ASP A 153 22.65 -3.25 -18.50
N ALA A 154 22.42 -4.55 -18.76
CA ALA A 154 22.36 -5.06 -20.12
C ALA A 154 21.17 -4.50 -20.92
N GLN A 155 20.01 -4.34 -20.28
CA GLN A 155 18.83 -3.75 -20.88
C GLN A 155 19.07 -2.28 -21.26
N ILE A 156 19.67 -1.49 -20.36
CA ILE A 156 20.09 -0.10 -20.63
C ILE A 156 21.01 -0.05 -21.85
N LEU A 157 21.98 -0.95 -21.94
CA LEU A 157 22.91 -1.02 -23.07
C LEU A 157 22.21 -1.40 -24.38
N ILE A 158 21.24 -2.32 -24.36
CA ILE A 158 20.43 -2.68 -25.54
C ILE A 158 19.62 -1.48 -26.02
N ASP A 159 18.94 -0.78 -25.10
CA ASP A 159 18.07 0.35 -25.44
C ASP A 159 18.88 1.58 -25.88
N ALA A 160 20.12 1.73 -25.40
CA ALA A 160 21.08 2.71 -25.90
C ALA A 160 21.69 2.33 -27.28
N GLY A 161 21.31 1.18 -27.86
CA GLY A 161 21.85 0.66 -29.12
C GLY A 161 23.27 0.09 -29.00
N ASN A 162 23.79 -0.05 -27.78
CA ASN A 162 25.15 -0.48 -27.48
C ASN A 162 25.24 -2.02 -27.32
N TYR A 163 24.78 -2.72 -28.36
CA TYR A 163 24.53 -4.17 -28.34
C TYR A 163 25.77 -5.02 -27.99
N ASN A 164 26.96 -4.65 -28.47
CA ASN A 164 28.18 -5.40 -28.17
C ASN A 164 28.51 -5.40 -26.66
N ALA A 165 28.34 -4.25 -25.99
CA ALA A 165 28.56 -4.14 -24.55
C ALA A 165 27.53 -4.97 -23.77
N ALA A 166 26.25 -4.94 -24.19
CA ALA A 166 25.20 -5.75 -23.59
C ALA A 166 25.51 -7.26 -23.69
N ILE A 167 26.00 -7.70 -24.85
CA ILE A 167 26.40 -9.09 -25.08
C ILE A 167 27.52 -9.47 -24.10
N THR A 168 28.59 -8.67 -24.00
CA THR A 168 29.69 -8.92 -23.04
C THR A 168 29.19 -8.99 -21.60
N ARG A 169 28.22 -8.15 -21.22
CA ARG A 169 27.65 -8.13 -19.87
C ARG A 169 26.88 -9.40 -19.53
N LEU A 170 26.19 -9.99 -20.51
CA LEU A 170 25.32 -11.15 -20.33
C LEU A 170 26.00 -12.50 -20.62
N GLN A 171 27.18 -12.51 -21.25
CA GLN A 171 27.88 -13.74 -21.68
C GLN A 171 28.20 -14.74 -20.55
N ASN A 172 28.36 -14.27 -19.31
CA ASN A 172 28.76 -15.11 -18.18
C ASN A 172 27.59 -15.81 -17.47
N TRP A 173 26.35 -15.52 -17.85
CA TRP A 173 25.18 -16.17 -17.27
C TRP A 173 25.05 -17.61 -17.78
N LYS A 174 25.36 -18.58 -16.92
CA LYS A 174 25.34 -20.01 -17.23
C LYS A 174 24.37 -20.76 -16.31
N GLY A 175 23.87 -21.90 -16.78
CA GLY A 175 22.96 -22.78 -16.02
C GLY A 175 21.52 -22.78 -16.56
N LYS A 176 20.68 -23.62 -15.95
CA LYS A 176 19.25 -23.75 -16.24
C LYS A 176 18.43 -22.95 -15.23
N THR A 177 18.62 -21.63 -15.21
CA THR A 177 17.82 -20.71 -14.39
C THR A 177 16.96 -19.81 -15.28
N GLU A 178 15.90 -19.23 -14.71
CA GLU A 178 15.04 -18.26 -15.40
C GLU A 178 15.87 -17.08 -15.92
N TRP A 179 16.71 -16.51 -15.05
CA TRP A 179 17.60 -15.41 -15.42
C TRP A 179 18.62 -15.74 -16.52
N ALA A 180 19.21 -16.94 -16.50
CA ALA A 180 20.13 -17.35 -17.57
C ALA A 180 19.39 -17.46 -18.92
N SER A 181 18.12 -17.89 -18.88
CA SER A 181 17.26 -17.97 -20.07
C SER A 181 16.92 -16.57 -20.61
N TYR A 182 16.63 -15.61 -19.72
CA TYR A 182 16.44 -14.21 -20.08
C TYR A 182 17.70 -13.57 -20.67
N ALA A 183 18.86 -13.81 -20.06
CA ALA A 183 20.13 -13.32 -20.56
C ALA A 183 20.40 -13.83 -21.97
N LYS A 184 20.23 -15.15 -22.21
CA LYS A 184 20.37 -15.75 -23.54
C LYS A 184 19.42 -15.14 -24.56
N PHE A 185 18.16 -14.89 -24.18
CA PHE A 185 17.16 -14.30 -25.07
C PHE A 185 17.57 -12.87 -25.46
N ASN A 186 17.94 -12.04 -24.49
CA ASN A 186 18.37 -10.66 -24.71
C ASN A 186 19.63 -10.58 -25.57
N VAL A 187 20.62 -11.46 -25.33
CA VAL A 187 21.81 -11.60 -26.19
C VAL A 187 21.41 -11.99 -27.61
N GLY A 188 20.51 -12.96 -27.77
CA GLY A 188 20.00 -13.38 -29.08
C GLY A 188 19.36 -12.22 -29.84
N VAL A 189 18.48 -11.45 -29.21
CA VAL A 189 17.85 -10.27 -29.81
C VAL A 189 18.88 -9.20 -30.17
N ALA A 190 19.85 -8.92 -29.29
CA ALA A 190 20.93 -7.97 -29.56
C ALA A 190 21.78 -8.38 -30.77
N LEU A 191 22.04 -9.69 -30.94
CA LEU A 191 22.74 -10.23 -32.11
C LEU A 191 21.92 -10.09 -33.40
N VAL A 192 20.61 -10.33 -33.36
CA VAL A 192 19.72 -10.07 -34.52
C VAL A 192 19.78 -8.60 -34.92
N ARG A 193 19.73 -7.66 -33.96
CA ARG A 193 19.83 -6.22 -34.23
C ARG A 193 21.18 -5.80 -34.83
N LEU A 194 22.25 -6.54 -34.53
CA LEU A 194 23.57 -6.36 -35.14
C LEU A 194 23.72 -7.04 -36.51
N GLY A 195 22.69 -7.73 -37.02
CA GLY A 195 22.77 -8.53 -38.25
C GLY A 195 23.57 -9.82 -38.12
N ARG A 196 23.92 -10.24 -36.89
CA ARG A 196 24.68 -11.49 -36.62
C ARG A 196 23.73 -12.67 -36.44
N VAL A 197 22.95 -12.95 -37.49
CA VAL A 197 21.82 -13.89 -37.46
C VAL A 197 22.26 -15.31 -37.11
N ASP A 198 23.38 -15.81 -37.64
CA ASP A 198 23.90 -17.16 -37.34
C ASP A 198 24.27 -17.36 -35.86
N GLU A 199 24.75 -16.30 -35.20
CA GLU A 199 25.07 -16.34 -33.77
C GLU A 199 23.82 -16.25 -32.92
N ALA A 200 22.89 -15.37 -33.30
CA ALA A 200 21.58 -15.28 -32.66
C ALA A 200 20.82 -16.60 -32.75
N ALA A 201 20.87 -17.25 -33.91
CA ALA A 201 20.20 -18.52 -34.19
C ALA A 201 20.59 -19.60 -33.20
N ARG A 202 21.89 -19.76 -32.91
CA ARG A 202 22.35 -20.77 -31.94
C ARG A 202 21.77 -20.56 -30.54
N LEU A 203 21.65 -19.31 -30.09
CA LEU A 203 21.12 -19.00 -28.76
C LEU A 203 19.59 -19.10 -28.70
N LEU A 204 18.91 -18.54 -29.71
CA LEU A 204 17.46 -18.55 -29.76
C LEU A 204 16.91 -19.96 -30.05
N ASP A 205 17.63 -20.79 -30.80
CA ASP A 205 17.24 -22.18 -31.05
C ASP A 205 17.38 -23.06 -29.80
N ASP A 206 18.46 -22.87 -29.02
CA ASP A 206 18.63 -23.53 -27.72
C ASP A 206 17.47 -23.18 -26.77
N LEU A 207 17.08 -21.91 -26.71
CA LEU A 207 15.90 -21.47 -25.96
C LEU A 207 14.59 -21.98 -26.54
N GLY A 208 14.46 -22.02 -27.86
CA GLY A 208 13.29 -22.52 -28.58
C GLY A 208 13.04 -24.02 -28.40
N ASN A 209 14.07 -24.78 -28.04
CA ASN A 209 14.03 -26.21 -27.73
C ASN A 209 14.04 -26.54 -26.23
N LEU A 210 14.03 -25.52 -25.36
CA LEU A 210 14.02 -25.72 -23.91
C LEU A 210 12.78 -26.51 -23.46
N ASP A 211 12.99 -27.43 -22.52
CA ASP A 211 11.93 -28.07 -21.75
C ASP A 211 11.45 -27.13 -20.62
N PRO A 212 10.24 -26.53 -20.73
CA PRO A 212 9.80 -25.49 -19.82
C PRO A 212 9.31 -26.08 -18.49
N PHE A 213 9.83 -25.57 -17.38
CA PHE A 213 9.45 -26.01 -16.03
C PHE A 213 8.34 -25.17 -15.38
N ASN A 214 7.94 -24.07 -16.00
CA ASN A 214 6.82 -23.22 -15.59
C ASN A 214 6.20 -22.51 -16.81
N GLU A 215 5.09 -21.79 -16.59
CA GLU A 215 4.37 -21.07 -17.66
C GLU A 215 5.21 -19.93 -18.27
N GLU A 216 6.01 -19.26 -17.45
CA GLU A 216 6.91 -18.17 -17.83
C GLU A 216 7.95 -18.65 -18.86
N MET A 217 8.62 -19.77 -18.60
CA MET A 217 9.58 -20.38 -19.54
C MET A 217 8.90 -20.91 -20.80
N MET A 218 7.63 -21.35 -20.70
CA MET A 218 6.85 -21.76 -21.88
C MET A 218 6.57 -20.56 -22.80
N SER A 219 6.25 -19.40 -22.22
CA SER A 219 6.11 -18.14 -22.95
C SER A 219 7.44 -17.67 -23.55
N LEU A 220 8.53 -17.75 -22.79
CA LEU A 220 9.87 -17.38 -23.26
C LEU A 220 10.32 -18.26 -24.44
N ARG A 221 10.08 -19.57 -24.40
CA ARG A 221 10.37 -20.50 -25.49
C ARG A 221 9.63 -20.11 -26.78
N ASP A 222 8.34 -19.83 -26.67
CA ASP A 222 7.54 -19.40 -27.83
C ASP A 222 8.03 -18.06 -28.38
N LYS A 223 8.39 -17.12 -27.50
CA LYS A 223 8.97 -15.83 -27.88
C LYS A 223 10.32 -15.98 -28.59
N ALA A 224 11.17 -16.88 -28.13
CA ALA A 224 12.46 -17.19 -28.75
C ALA A 224 12.29 -17.81 -30.14
N ASN A 225 11.38 -18.77 -30.29
CA ASN A 225 11.03 -19.38 -31.56
C ASN A 225 10.45 -18.36 -32.56
N LEU A 226 9.56 -17.47 -32.09
CA LEU A 226 9.02 -16.38 -32.91
C LEU A 226 10.16 -15.44 -33.38
N ALA A 227 11.00 -14.98 -32.45
CA ALA A 227 12.11 -14.07 -32.75
C ALA A 227 13.09 -14.71 -33.75
N LEU A 228 13.42 -15.98 -33.57
CA LEU A 228 14.29 -16.73 -34.49
C LEU A 228 13.69 -16.85 -35.89
N GLY A 229 12.41 -17.23 -35.97
CA GLY A 229 11.71 -17.34 -37.24
C GLY A 229 11.71 -16.04 -38.04
N TYR A 230 11.36 -14.92 -37.39
CA TYR A 230 11.37 -13.62 -38.04
C TYR A 230 12.79 -13.10 -38.35
N ALA A 231 13.79 -13.44 -37.54
CA ALA A 231 15.18 -13.12 -37.85
C ALA A 231 15.62 -13.80 -39.15
N TYR A 232 15.29 -15.09 -39.33
CA TYR A 232 15.56 -15.79 -40.57
C TYR A 232 14.79 -15.23 -41.77
N LEU A 233 13.51 -14.86 -41.61
CA LEU A 233 12.75 -14.22 -42.69
C LEU A 233 13.37 -12.88 -43.12
N GLN A 234 13.78 -12.05 -42.16
CA GLN A 234 14.43 -10.77 -42.43
C GLN A 234 15.79 -10.93 -43.11
N ASP A 235 16.49 -12.03 -42.83
CA ASP A 235 17.78 -12.38 -43.44
C ASP A 235 17.65 -13.08 -44.80
N GLY A 236 16.43 -13.25 -45.32
CA GLY A 236 16.18 -13.93 -46.59
C GLY A 236 16.39 -15.45 -46.55
N GLN A 237 16.25 -16.06 -45.36
CA GLN A 237 16.38 -17.50 -45.13
C GLN A 237 15.03 -18.16 -44.79
N PRO A 238 14.04 -18.15 -45.71
CA PRO A 238 12.70 -18.68 -45.41
C PRO A 238 12.73 -20.17 -45.01
N GLN A 239 13.73 -20.94 -45.47
CA GLN A 239 13.83 -22.37 -45.18
C GLN A 239 14.20 -22.63 -43.72
N ALA A 240 15.10 -21.81 -43.18
CA ALA A 240 15.50 -21.87 -41.78
C ALA A 240 14.42 -21.29 -40.86
N ALA A 241 13.61 -20.34 -41.35
CA ALA A 241 12.54 -19.71 -40.57
C ALA A 241 11.41 -20.67 -40.15
N LYS A 242 11.13 -21.69 -40.98
CA LYS A 242 9.93 -22.51 -40.80
C LYS A 242 9.92 -23.40 -39.54
N PRO A 243 10.96 -24.21 -39.24
CA PRO A 243 10.97 -25.04 -38.04
C PRO A 243 10.77 -24.29 -36.70
N PRO A 244 11.42 -23.14 -36.42
CA PRO A 244 11.14 -22.38 -35.20
C PRO A 244 9.71 -21.85 -35.15
N LEU A 245 9.17 -21.30 -36.23
CA LEU A 245 7.79 -20.79 -36.25
C LEU A 245 6.77 -21.89 -35.95
N GLN A 246 6.98 -23.10 -36.47
CA GLN A 246 6.12 -24.26 -36.21
C GLN A 246 6.21 -24.82 -34.78
N ARG A 247 7.28 -24.51 -34.03
CA ARG A 247 7.42 -24.89 -32.61
C ARG A 247 6.61 -24.01 -31.66
N VAL A 248 6.20 -22.82 -32.11
CA VAL A 248 5.32 -21.94 -31.31
C VAL A 248 3.97 -22.62 -31.11
N ARG A 249 3.47 -22.62 -29.87
CA ARG A 249 2.16 -23.22 -29.57
C ARG A 249 1.05 -22.60 -30.43
N LEU A 250 0.09 -23.42 -30.88
CA LEU A 250 -1.08 -22.95 -31.67
C LEU A 250 -2.03 -22.03 -30.88
N LYS A 251 -2.01 -22.14 -29.55
CA LYS A 251 -2.75 -21.29 -28.61
C LYS A 251 -1.77 -20.60 -27.66
N GLY A 252 -1.75 -19.27 -27.71
CA GLY A 252 -0.83 -18.44 -26.94
C GLY A 252 -0.68 -17.04 -27.55
N PRO A 253 0.03 -16.13 -26.86
CA PRO A 253 0.15 -14.73 -27.27
C PRO A 253 0.97 -14.51 -28.55
N PHE A 254 1.78 -15.50 -28.95
CA PHE A 254 2.65 -15.43 -30.13
C PHE A 254 2.15 -16.25 -31.32
N SER A 255 1.04 -16.98 -31.15
CA SER A 255 0.56 -17.97 -32.13
C SER A 255 0.17 -17.34 -33.46
N ASN A 256 -0.56 -16.21 -33.45
CA ASN A 256 -1.06 -15.61 -34.69
C ASN A 256 0.10 -15.11 -35.57
N LYS A 257 1.09 -14.43 -34.97
CA LYS A 257 2.30 -13.99 -35.67
C LYS A 257 3.14 -15.17 -36.16
N ALA A 258 3.25 -16.25 -35.38
CA ALA A 258 3.99 -17.43 -35.81
C ALA A 258 3.34 -18.12 -37.02
N LEU A 259 2.01 -18.23 -37.04
CA LEU A 259 1.27 -18.76 -38.19
C LEU A 259 1.44 -17.87 -39.43
N LEU A 260 1.32 -16.55 -39.28
CA LEU A 260 1.52 -15.61 -40.38
C LEU A 260 2.93 -15.76 -40.97
N GLY A 261 3.95 -15.73 -40.12
CA GLY A 261 5.33 -15.91 -40.53
C GLY A 261 5.60 -17.27 -41.18
N ALA A 262 4.97 -18.34 -40.69
CA ALA A 262 5.13 -19.68 -41.27
C ALA A 262 4.54 -19.74 -42.69
N GLY A 263 3.43 -19.05 -42.94
CA GLY A 263 2.87 -18.90 -44.28
C GLY A 263 3.78 -18.06 -45.19
N TRP A 264 4.34 -16.96 -44.70
CA TRP A 264 5.32 -16.16 -45.46
C TRP A 264 6.57 -16.95 -45.80
N ALA A 265 7.08 -17.78 -44.87
CA ALA A 265 8.20 -18.67 -45.14
C ALA A 265 7.91 -19.62 -46.31
N ASP A 266 6.70 -20.17 -46.41
CA ASP A 266 6.31 -21.01 -47.55
C ASP A 266 6.10 -20.20 -48.84
N ALA A 267 5.50 -19.02 -48.75
CA ALA A 267 5.24 -18.15 -49.91
C ALA A 267 6.53 -17.62 -50.55
N GLU A 268 7.54 -17.25 -49.76
CA GLU A 268 8.87 -16.82 -50.24
C GLU A 268 9.65 -17.95 -50.95
N MET A 269 9.20 -19.20 -50.81
CA MET A 269 9.72 -20.35 -51.56
C MET A 269 8.80 -20.78 -52.71
N ASP A 270 7.83 -19.94 -53.09
CA ASP A 270 6.79 -20.25 -54.07
C ASP A 270 5.91 -21.47 -53.71
N ASN A 271 5.91 -21.91 -52.45
CA ASN A 271 5.09 -23.02 -51.96
C ASN A 271 3.71 -22.52 -51.51
N TYR A 272 2.99 -21.84 -52.40
CA TYR A 272 1.72 -21.16 -52.09
C TYR A 272 0.64 -22.10 -51.50
N GLU A 273 0.55 -23.35 -51.96
CA GLU A 273 -0.38 -24.34 -51.39
C GLU A 273 -0.12 -24.60 -49.90
N ARG A 274 1.16 -24.62 -49.49
CA ARG A 274 1.53 -24.82 -48.09
C ARG A 274 1.35 -23.54 -47.28
N ALA A 275 1.60 -22.38 -47.89
CA ALA A 275 1.38 -21.08 -47.26
C ALA A 275 -0.09 -20.85 -46.88
N LEU A 276 -1.03 -21.37 -47.67
CA LEU A 276 -2.46 -21.28 -47.39
C LEU A 276 -2.86 -21.98 -46.07
N VAL A 277 -2.19 -23.06 -45.67
CA VAL A 277 -2.58 -23.84 -44.48
C VAL A 277 -2.60 -22.99 -43.19
N PRO A 278 -1.49 -22.35 -42.77
CA PRO A 278 -1.50 -21.52 -41.57
C PRO A 278 -2.31 -20.23 -41.73
N TRP A 279 -2.42 -19.68 -42.95
CA TRP A 279 -3.22 -18.48 -43.18
C TRP A 279 -4.73 -18.73 -43.12
N MET A 280 -5.23 -19.87 -43.62
CA MET A 280 -6.63 -20.25 -43.47
C MET A 280 -6.99 -20.51 -42.00
N GLU A 281 -6.07 -21.06 -41.21
CA GLU A 281 -6.23 -21.18 -39.75
C GLU A 281 -6.33 -19.79 -39.08
N LEU A 282 -5.60 -18.78 -39.57
CA LEU A 282 -5.72 -17.40 -39.08
C LEU A 282 -7.06 -16.76 -39.44
N GLN A 283 -7.60 -17.03 -40.62
CA GLN A 283 -8.86 -16.43 -41.09
C GLN A 283 -10.04 -16.73 -40.13
N GLY A 284 -10.00 -17.85 -39.41
CA GLY A 284 -11.01 -18.20 -38.40
C GLY A 284 -10.82 -17.54 -37.02
N ARG A 285 -9.79 -16.71 -36.83
CA ARG A 285 -9.46 -16.06 -35.55
C ARG A 285 -9.99 -14.63 -35.50
N ASP A 286 -9.74 -13.94 -34.37
CA ASP A 286 -10.22 -12.58 -34.15
C ASP A 286 -9.56 -11.58 -35.13
N LEU A 287 -10.39 -10.89 -35.90
CA LEU A 287 -10.01 -9.88 -36.89
C LEU A 287 -9.28 -8.67 -36.26
N LEU A 288 -9.32 -8.50 -34.94
CA LEU A 288 -8.56 -7.45 -34.27
C LEU A 288 -7.04 -7.65 -34.35
N ASP A 289 -6.59 -8.90 -34.45
CA ASP A 289 -5.16 -9.18 -34.56
C ASP A 289 -4.64 -8.79 -35.96
N SER A 290 -3.56 -8.03 -35.99
CA SER A 290 -2.93 -7.60 -37.24
C SER A 290 -2.49 -8.77 -38.13
N ALA A 291 -2.09 -9.91 -37.54
CA ALA A 291 -1.70 -11.07 -38.31
C ALA A 291 -2.88 -11.73 -39.03
N VAL A 292 -4.08 -11.67 -38.43
CA VAL A 292 -5.32 -12.15 -39.06
C VAL A 292 -5.68 -11.23 -40.22
N GLN A 293 -5.67 -9.91 -39.99
CA GLN A 293 -5.92 -8.91 -41.04
C GLN A 293 -4.97 -9.10 -42.24
N GLU A 294 -3.68 -9.28 -41.98
CA GLU A 294 -2.70 -9.51 -43.03
C GLU A 294 -2.94 -10.83 -43.77
N SER A 295 -3.31 -11.91 -43.07
CA SER A 295 -3.64 -13.18 -43.73
C SER A 295 -4.86 -13.09 -44.66
N MET A 296 -5.81 -12.19 -44.39
CA MET A 296 -6.95 -11.98 -45.28
C MET A 296 -6.55 -11.39 -46.63
N LEU A 297 -5.38 -10.75 -46.72
CA LEU A 297 -4.77 -10.32 -47.97
C LEU A 297 -3.83 -11.38 -48.56
N ALA A 298 -3.13 -12.12 -47.71
CA ALA A 298 -2.15 -13.12 -48.11
C ALA A 298 -2.80 -14.37 -48.74
N ILE A 299 -3.97 -14.79 -48.24
CA ILE A 299 -4.75 -15.92 -48.79
C ILE A 299 -5.11 -15.69 -50.26
N PRO A 300 -5.87 -14.64 -50.62
CA PRO A 300 -6.22 -14.41 -52.02
C PRO A 300 -5.00 -14.13 -52.90
N TYR A 301 -3.93 -13.53 -52.34
CA TYR A 301 -2.65 -13.40 -53.03
C TYR A 301 -2.05 -14.76 -53.43
N ALA A 302 -1.95 -15.72 -52.49
CA ALA A 302 -1.47 -17.07 -52.79
C ALA A 302 -2.40 -17.81 -53.76
N MET A 303 -3.72 -17.66 -53.64
CA MET A 303 -4.67 -18.26 -54.59
C MET A 303 -4.49 -17.72 -56.00
N ALA A 304 -4.23 -16.42 -56.15
CA ALA A 304 -3.93 -15.82 -57.45
C ALA A 304 -2.64 -16.37 -58.05
N LYS A 305 -1.61 -16.61 -57.23
CA LYS A 305 -0.35 -17.26 -57.65
C LYS A 305 -0.54 -18.73 -58.05
N LEU A 306 -1.56 -19.39 -57.53
CA LEU A 306 -1.98 -20.74 -57.91
C LEU A 306 -2.99 -20.75 -59.07
N GLU A 307 -3.16 -19.64 -59.77
CA GLU A 307 -4.09 -19.47 -60.91
C GLU A 307 -5.57 -19.74 -60.54
N SER A 308 -5.91 -19.76 -59.25
CA SER A 308 -7.27 -19.94 -58.74
C SER A 308 -8.01 -18.60 -58.69
N ILE A 309 -8.11 -17.93 -59.85
CA ILE A 309 -8.55 -16.53 -60.01
C ILE A 309 -9.91 -16.25 -59.38
N ASN A 310 -10.92 -17.09 -59.61
CA ASN A 310 -12.26 -16.89 -59.05
C ASN A 310 -12.25 -16.96 -57.51
N GLN A 311 -11.54 -17.93 -56.94
CA GLN A 311 -11.42 -18.06 -55.48
C GLN A 311 -10.65 -16.89 -54.88
N ALA A 312 -9.57 -16.44 -55.55
CA ALA A 312 -8.83 -15.26 -55.13
C ALA A 312 -9.71 -14.00 -55.10
N ALA A 313 -10.55 -13.80 -56.13
CA ALA A 313 -11.50 -12.70 -56.19
C ALA A 313 -12.52 -12.75 -55.03
N ASP A 314 -13.12 -13.92 -54.79
CA ASP A 314 -14.07 -14.13 -53.69
C ASP A 314 -13.44 -13.83 -52.32
N HIS A 315 -12.20 -14.29 -52.10
CA HIS A 315 -11.48 -14.03 -50.85
C HIS A 315 -11.10 -12.55 -50.67
N TYR A 316 -10.73 -11.83 -51.75
CA TYR A 316 -10.53 -10.38 -51.67
C TYR A 316 -11.83 -9.63 -51.37
N LEU A 317 -12.96 -10.01 -51.98
CA LEU A 317 -14.27 -9.42 -51.69
C LEU A 317 -14.64 -9.62 -50.20
N ASN A 318 -14.47 -10.84 -49.69
CA ASN A 318 -14.71 -11.15 -48.28
C ASN A 318 -13.81 -10.33 -47.35
N ALA A 319 -12.54 -10.12 -47.70
CA ALA A 319 -11.63 -9.28 -46.92
C ALA A 319 -12.08 -7.82 -46.90
N ILE A 320 -12.47 -7.26 -48.04
CA ILE A 320 -12.99 -5.90 -48.15
C ILE A 320 -14.24 -5.70 -47.29
N GLU A 321 -15.19 -6.64 -47.35
CA GLU A 321 -16.41 -6.60 -46.55
C GLU A 321 -16.10 -6.66 -45.05
N ALA A 322 -15.26 -7.60 -44.62
CA ALA A 322 -14.86 -7.75 -43.23
C ALA A 322 -14.14 -6.51 -42.68
N PHE A 323 -13.22 -5.92 -43.45
CA PHE A 323 -12.53 -4.68 -43.05
C PHE A 323 -13.48 -3.49 -42.96
N TYR A 324 -14.46 -3.39 -43.87
CA TYR A 324 -15.47 -2.33 -43.83
C TYR A 324 -16.40 -2.47 -42.61
N GLU A 325 -16.88 -3.68 -42.33
CA GLU A 325 -17.68 -3.94 -41.13
C GLU A 325 -16.92 -3.61 -39.84
N GLU A 326 -15.66 -4.02 -39.76
CA GLU A 326 -14.82 -3.78 -38.60
C GLU A 326 -14.50 -2.29 -38.43
N THR A 327 -14.30 -1.55 -39.52
CA THR A 327 -14.16 -0.10 -39.52
C THR A 327 -15.41 0.60 -38.96
N ASN A 328 -16.61 0.17 -39.35
CA ASN A 328 -17.87 0.72 -38.81
C ASN A 328 -18.08 0.37 -37.32
N ARG A 329 -17.52 -0.75 -36.84
CA ARG A 329 -17.53 -1.09 -35.41
C ARG A 329 -16.54 -0.20 -34.64
N LEU A 330 -15.34 0.02 -35.18
CA LEU A 330 -14.36 0.96 -34.62
C LEU A 330 -14.92 2.37 -34.51
N ASP A 331 -15.66 2.87 -35.52
CA ASP A 331 -16.26 4.21 -35.46
C ASP A 331 -17.28 4.35 -34.33
N ARG A 332 -18.09 3.31 -34.08
CA ARG A 332 -18.99 3.28 -32.92
C ARG A 332 -18.22 3.23 -31.60
N ALA A 333 -17.16 2.43 -31.53
CA ALA A 333 -16.28 2.33 -30.36
C ALA A 333 -15.65 3.67 -30.00
N ILE A 334 -15.11 4.37 -31.00
CA ILE A 334 -14.51 5.69 -30.83
C ILE A 334 -15.56 6.67 -30.29
N GLY A 335 -16.76 6.72 -30.90
CA GLY A 335 -17.84 7.60 -30.42
C GLY A 335 -18.29 7.31 -28.98
N ASP A 336 -18.33 6.04 -28.57
CA ASP A 336 -18.68 5.66 -27.19
C ASP A 336 -17.59 6.07 -26.18
N ILE A 337 -16.31 5.92 -26.55
CA ILE A 337 -15.17 6.32 -25.72
C ILE A 337 -15.10 7.84 -25.57
N GLU A 338 -15.27 8.58 -26.69
CA GLU A 338 -15.32 10.04 -26.70
C GLU A 338 -16.47 10.59 -25.86
N SER A 339 -17.61 9.88 -25.81
CA SER A 339 -18.76 10.26 -24.98
C SER A 339 -18.55 10.09 -23.48
N GLY A 340 -17.48 9.41 -23.05
CA GLY A 340 -17.19 9.12 -21.64
C GLY A 340 -17.92 7.92 -21.03
N ARG A 341 -19.04 7.48 -21.64
CA ARG A 341 -19.88 6.37 -21.15
C ARG A 341 -19.10 5.06 -20.95
N PHE A 342 -18.15 4.78 -21.84
CA PHE A 342 -17.33 3.56 -21.75
C PHE A 342 -16.53 3.50 -20.45
N PHE A 343 -15.89 4.62 -20.08
CA PHE A 343 -15.09 4.67 -18.87
C PHE A 343 -15.96 4.68 -17.62
N GLU A 344 -17.09 5.37 -17.62
CA GLU A 344 -18.04 5.33 -16.50
C GLU A 344 -18.50 3.89 -16.22
N ALA A 345 -18.96 3.17 -17.24
CA ALA A 345 -19.37 1.77 -17.10
C ALA A 345 -18.23 0.85 -16.64
N PHE A 346 -17.03 1.00 -17.23
CA PHE A 346 -15.86 0.22 -16.85
C PHE A 346 -15.49 0.37 -15.37
N LEU A 347 -15.64 1.58 -14.83
CA LEU A 347 -15.28 1.93 -13.47
C LEU A 347 -16.34 1.51 -12.45
N ASP A 348 -17.62 1.58 -12.80
CA ASP A 348 -18.72 1.13 -11.93
C ASP A 348 -18.70 -0.40 -11.73
N ASP A 349 -18.34 -1.16 -12.76
CA ASP A 349 -18.28 -2.63 -12.72
C ASP A 349 -17.06 -3.19 -11.96
N ASN A 350 -16.06 -2.35 -11.68
CA ASN A 350 -14.82 -2.75 -11.01
C ASN A 350 -14.52 -1.84 -9.81
N PRO A 351 -15.13 -2.08 -8.63
CA PRO A 351 -14.86 -1.30 -7.44
C PRO A 351 -13.35 -1.35 -7.13
N LEU A 352 -12.76 -0.17 -7.18
CA LEU A 352 -11.31 0.06 -7.16
C LEU A 352 -10.75 -0.04 -5.73
N ASP A 353 -11.01 -1.14 -5.02
CA ASP A 353 -10.85 -1.22 -3.56
C ASP A 353 -9.39 -1.28 -3.07
N SER A 354 -8.42 -1.40 -3.97
CA SER A 354 -7.00 -1.44 -3.61
C SER A 354 -6.13 -0.46 -4.41
N THR A 355 -5.05 -0.04 -3.77
CA THR A 355 -3.97 0.75 -4.39
C THR A 355 -2.83 -0.16 -4.85
N GLY A 356 -2.05 0.28 -5.85
CA GLY A 356 -0.78 -0.39 -6.23
C GLY A 356 -0.83 -1.32 -7.45
N TRP A 357 0.31 -1.94 -7.78
CA TRP A 357 0.52 -2.68 -9.04
C TRP A 357 -0.38 -3.93 -9.20
N TYR A 358 -0.87 -4.50 -8.10
CA TYR A 358 -1.46 -5.85 -8.05
C TYR A 358 -2.96 -5.95 -8.37
N TRP A 359 -3.50 -4.99 -9.12
CA TRP A 359 -4.86 -5.14 -9.62
C TRP A 359 -4.92 -6.11 -10.79
N ARG A 360 -5.82 -7.09 -10.70
CA ARG A 360 -6.18 -7.97 -11.79
C ARG A 360 -7.61 -7.62 -12.19
N LEU A 361 -7.80 -7.40 -13.49
CA LEU A 361 -9.13 -7.31 -14.06
C LEU A 361 -9.76 -8.71 -13.96
N ASP A 362 -10.57 -8.95 -12.93
CA ASP A 362 -11.19 -10.26 -12.67
C ASP A 362 -12.25 -10.60 -13.73
N ALA A 363 -12.88 -9.58 -14.32
CA ALA A 363 -13.79 -9.72 -15.44
C ALA A 363 -13.66 -8.54 -16.41
N MET A 364 -13.61 -8.82 -17.71
CA MET A 364 -13.76 -7.77 -18.72
C MET A 364 -15.22 -7.29 -18.72
N PRO A 365 -15.47 -5.99 -18.96
CA PRO A 365 -16.83 -5.51 -19.16
C PRO A 365 -17.52 -6.28 -20.27
N GLU A 366 -18.82 -6.52 -20.12
CA GLU A 366 -19.60 -7.12 -21.19
C GLU A 366 -19.91 -6.08 -22.28
N GLY A 367 -19.79 -6.48 -23.55
CA GLY A 367 -20.22 -5.65 -24.68
C GLY A 367 -19.31 -5.72 -25.91
N PRO A 368 -19.77 -5.18 -27.05
CA PRO A 368 -19.04 -5.22 -28.31
C PRO A 368 -17.71 -4.45 -28.30
N GLN A 369 -17.52 -3.54 -27.33
CA GLN A 369 -16.31 -2.74 -27.19
C GLN A 369 -15.22 -3.41 -26.33
N ALA A 370 -15.57 -4.44 -25.55
CA ALA A 370 -14.67 -5.12 -24.63
C ALA A 370 -13.46 -5.76 -25.34
N ARG A 371 -13.65 -6.21 -26.58
CA ARG A 371 -12.59 -6.79 -27.42
C ARG A 371 -11.47 -5.80 -27.74
N TYR A 372 -11.77 -4.50 -27.85
CA TYR A 372 -10.76 -3.47 -28.08
C TYR A 372 -9.97 -3.14 -26.82
N LEU A 373 -10.61 -3.26 -25.66
CA LEU A 373 -9.98 -3.01 -24.37
C LEU A 373 -8.80 -3.95 -24.13
N PHE A 374 -8.85 -5.19 -24.60
CA PHE A 374 -7.71 -6.12 -24.48
C PHE A 374 -6.43 -5.56 -25.12
N HIS A 375 -6.53 -4.99 -26.31
CA HIS A 375 -5.38 -4.39 -27.00
C HIS A 375 -4.90 -3.12 -26.30
N LEU A 376 -5.82 -2.29 -25.80
CA LEU A 376 -5.48 -1.10 -25.02
C LEU A 376 -4.76 -1.47 -23.72
N LEU A 377 -5.31 -2.42 -22.96
CA LEU A 377 -4.72 -2.96 -21.73
C LEU A 377 -3.38 -3.65 -21.97
N ALA A 378 -3.06 -4.06 -23.19
CA ALA A 378 -1.74 -4.62 -23.51
C ALA A 378 -0.65 -3.54 -23.63
N THR A 379 -1.03 -2.26 -23.75
CA THR A 379 -0.08 -1.14 -23.85
C THR A 379 0.30 -0.61 -22.46
N HIS A 380 1.59 -0.37 -22.25
CA HIS A 380 2.10 0.15 -20.99
C HIS A 380 1.51 1.54 -20.64
N GLU A 381 1.39 2.41 -21.64
CA GLU A 381 0.87 3.77 -21.44
C GLU A 381 -0.57 3.78 -20.90
N PHE A 382 -1.43 2.91 -21.44
CA PHE A 382 -2.81 2.79 -20.97
C PHE A 382 -2.87 2.14 -19.57
N GLN A 383 -2.02 1.13 -19.30
CA GLN A 383 -1.94 0.50 -17.98
C GLN A 383 -1.55 1.50 -16.89
N GLU A 384 -0.50 2.30 -17.12
CA GLU A 384 -0.08 3.35 -16.17
C GLU A 384 -1.14 4.43 -16.05
N GLY A 385 -1.77 4.81 -17.17
CA GLY A 385 -2.86 5.77 -17.15
C GLY A 385 -4.04 5.29 -16.29
N LEU A 386 -4.39 4.02 -16.39
CA LEU A 386 -5.49 3.41 -15.65
C LEU A 386 -5.14 3.28 -14.17
N LYS A 387 -3.90 2.90 -13.86
CA LYS A 387 -3.36 2.87 -12.51
C LYS A 387 -3.50 4.24 -11.84
N ASN A 388 -3.04 5.31 -12.49
CA ASN A 388 -3.14 6.68 -11.96
C ASN A 388 -4.59 7.10 -11.71
N TYR A 389 -5.50 6.79 -12.64
CA TYR A 389 -6.92 7.07 -12.47
C TYR A 389 -7.49 6.35 -11.23
N ARG A 390 -7.11 5.09 -11.05
CA ARG A 390 -7.54 4.27 -9.92
C ARG A 390 -7.01 4.81 -8.60
N ASP A 391 -5.73 5.13 -8.54
CA ASP A 391 -5.09 5.64 -7.33
C ASP A 391 -5.73 6.99 -6.94
N LEU A 392 -6.00 7.89 -7.89
CA LEU A 392 -6.77 9.12 -7.65
C LEU A 392 -8.20 8.86 -7.13
N SER A 393 -8.89 7.87 -7.70
CA SER A 393 -10.26 7.50 -7.27
C SER A 393 -10.26 6.95 -5.84
N TYR A 394 -9.25 6.15 -5.49
CA TYR A 394 -9.04 5.67 -4.14
C TYR A 394 -8.80 6.83 -3.18
N LEU A 395 -7.92 7.79 -3.53
CA LEU A 395 -7.63 8.96 -2.70
C LEU A 395 -8.88 9.81 -2.46
N HIS A 396 -9.71 9.99 -3.49
CA HIS A 396 -10.99 10.71 -3.39
C HIS A 396 -11.92 10.05 -2.37
N ARG A 397 -12.14 8.73 -2.47
CA ARG A 397 -12.98 7.99 -1.51
C ARG A 397 -12.41 7.97 -0.09
N ASN A 398 -11.08 7.86 0.03
CA ASN A 398 -10.43 7.96 1.34
C ASN A 398 -10.68 9.34 1.97
N LEU A 399 -10.63 10.43 1.19
CA LEU A 399 -10.97 11.76 1.69
C LEU A 399 -12.46 11.88 2.07
N ASP A 400 -13.37 11.23 1.34
CA ASP A 400 -14.79 11.16 1.73
C ASP A 400 -15.00 10.44 3.07
N GLU A 401 -14.23 9.39 3.33
CA GLU A 401 -14.22 8.73 4.64
C GLU A 401 -13.65 9.65 5.73
N TRP A 402 -12.54 10.33 5.48
CA TRP A 402 -11.98 11.29 6.42
C TRP A 402 -12.91 12.47 6.70
N GLN A 403 -13.64 12.96 5.70
CA GLN A 403 -14.65 14.00 5.86
C GLN A 403 -15.75 13.54 6.83
N ARG A 404 -16.27 12.31 6.66
CA ARG A 404 -17.23 11.71 7.59
C ARG A 404 -16.65 11.55 9.00
N ASN A 405 -15.38 11.15 9.12
CA ASN A 405 -14.71 11.00 10.41
C ASN A 405 -14.54 12.34 11.15
N ILE A 406 -14.31 13.44 10.43
CA ILE A 406 -14.24 14.80 11.02
C ILE A 406 -15.56 15.18 11.69
N ASP A 407 -16.70 14.90 11.05
CA ASP A 407 -18.02 15.18 11.62
C ASP A 407 -18.25 14.40 12.93
N VAL A 408 -17.78 13.14 12.97
CA VAL A 408 -17.81 12.31 14.17
C VAL A 408 -16.94 12.91 15.28
N TYR A 409 -15.73 13.37 14.95
CA TYR A 409 -14.84 14.02 15.93
C TYR A 409 -15.44 15.32 16.48
N GLY A 410 -16.04 16.14 15.61
CA GLY A 410 -16.76 17.35 16.03
C GLY A 410 -17.90 17.03 17.00
N THR A 411 -18.70 16.00 16.70
CA THR A 411 -19.79 15.54 17.57
C THR A 411 -19.27 15.01 18.92
N MET A 412 -18.17 14.25 18.91
CA MET A 412 -17.54 13.74 20.13
C MET A 412 -17.03 14.89 21.02
N LEU A 413 -16.39 15.90 20.43
CA LEU A 413 -15.89 17.07 21.15
C LEU A 413 -17.03 17.89 21.76
N ALA A 414 -18.09 18.16 20.97
CA ALA A 414 -19.28 18.86 21.46
C ALA A 414 -19.92 18.15 22.66
N THR A 415 -20.07 16.82 22.56
CA THR A 415 -20.63 15.98 23.64
C THR A 415 -19.76 16.04 24.92
N ARG A 416 -18.43 15.97 24.77
CA ARG A 416 -17.51 16.05 25.91
C ARG A 416 -17.53 17.44 26.56
N ARG A 417 -17.60 18.50 25.76
CA ARG A 417 -17.71 19.89 26.22
C ARG A 417 -19.01 20.11 26.99
N GLU A 418 -20.13 19.62 26.49
CA GLU A 418 -21.41 19.68 27.19
C GLU A 418 -21.38 18.89 28.51
N ALA A 419 -20.83 17.67 28.50
CA ALA A 419 -20.68 16.86 29.70
C ALA A 419 -19.81 17.57 30.75
N TYR A 420 -18.72 18.23 30.34
CA TYR A 420 -17.89 19.05 31.20
C TYR A 420 -18.68 20.23 31.79
N ALA A 421 -19.38 21.00 30.95
CA ALA A 421 -20.18 22.16 31.37
C ALA A 421 -21.29 21.78 32.36
N ASN A 422 -21.90 20.60 32.21
CA ASN A 422 -22.93 20.08 33.11
C ASN A 422 -22.37 19.56 34.44
N ARG A 423 -21.15 19.00 34.44
CA ARG A 423 -20.50 18.45 35.66
C ARG A 423 -19.84 19.54 36.51
N LEU A 424 -19.27 20.56 35.87
CA LEU A 424 -18.48 21.59 36.54
C LEU A 424 -19.22 22.28 37.71
N PRO A 425 -20.50 22.70 37.60
CA PRO A 425 -21.23 23.30 38.72
C PRO A 425 -21.41 22.32 39.88
N ARG A 426 -21.77 21.06 39.60
CA ARG A 426 -21.95 20.02 40.61
C ARG A 426 -20.65 19.72 41.36
N THR A 427 -19.53 19.68 40.64
CA THR A 427 -18.20 19.53 41.24
C THR A 427 -17.84 20.72 42.11
N ASN A 428 -18.10 21.95 41.66
CA ASN A 428 -17.86 23.15 42.48
C ASN A 428 -18.70 23.15 43.76
N ASP A 429 -19.98 22.81 43.68
CA ASP A 429 -20.87 22.71 44.85
C ASP A 429 -20.40 21.65 45.85
N ALA A 430 -20.00 20.47 45.37
CA ALA A 430 -19.48 19.40 46.21
C ALA A 430 -18.18 19.82 46.92
N LEU A 431 -17.29 20.53 46.20
CA LEU A 431 -16.04 21.06 46.74
C LEU A 431 -16.27 22.16 47.78
N LEU A 432 -17.29 23.00 47.60
CA LEU A 432 -17.68 24.01 48.59
C LEU A 432 -18.27 23.38 49.85
N ARG A 433 -19.17 22.40 49.70
CA ARG A 433 -19.79 21.69 50.83
C ARG A 433 -18.79 20.91 51.68
N ALA A 434 -17.73 20.39 51.08
CA ALA A 434 -16.72 19.63 51.80
C ALA A 434 -15.87 20.50 52.75
N ASP A 435 -15.84 21.82 52.56
CA ASP A 435 -15.09 22.80 53.37
C ASP A 435 -13.72 22.27 53.84
N LEU A 436 -12.89 21.92 52.86
CA LEU A 436 -11.59 21.27 53.11
C LEU A 436 -10.70 22.11 54.02
N ASP A 437 -10.70 23.43 53.82
CA ASP A 437 -9.90 24.36 54.62
C ASP A 437 -10.40 24.40 56.07
N GLY A 438 -11.72 24.40 56.28
CA GLY A 438 -12.33 24.24 57.60
C GLY A 438 -11.99 22.91 58.27
N LEU A 439 -12.01 21.80 57.54
CA LEU A 439 -11.63 20.48 58.08
C LEU A 439 -10.16 20.41 58.47
N VAL A 440 -9.26 21.02 57.68
CA VAL A 440 -7.84 21.12 58.00
C VAL A 440 -7.62 21.98 59.24
N ALA A 441 -8.28 23.15 59.32
CA ALA A 441 -8.21 24.02 60.49
C ALA A 441 -8.72 23.30 61.76
N ARG A 442 -9.85 22.60 61.66
CA ARG A 442 -10.41 21.84 62.79
C ARG A 442 -9.49 20.71 63.24
N LYS A 443 -8.82 20.02 62.33
CA LYS A 443 -7.85 18.98 62.68
C LYS A 443 -6.64 19.56 63.41
N LEU A 444 -6.12 20.72 62.97
CA LEU A 444 -5.02 21.42 63.64
C LEU A 444 -5.40 21.86 65.07
N GLU A 445 -6.64 22.34 65.26
CA GLU A 445 -7.18 22.68 66.57
C GLU A 445 -7.27 21.44 67.49
N LEU A 446 -7.75 20.31 66.97
CA LEU A 446 -7.82 19.05 67.71
C LEU A 446 -6.43 18.51 68.07
N ASP A 447 -5.45 18.60 67.17
CA ASP A 447 -4.06 18.24 67.47
C ASP A 447 -3.50 19.11 68.60
N SER A 448 -3.70 20.43 68.55
CA SER A 448 -3.26 21.35 69.61
C SER A 448 -3.93 21.04 70.94
N THR A 449 -5.24 20.75 70.94
CA THR A 449 -5.99 20.40 72.14
C THR A 449 -5.46 19.10 72.74
N LEU A 450 -5.21 18.08 71.92
CA LEU A 450 -4.69 16.80 72.37
C LEU A 450 -3.27 16.90 72.94
N ASN A 451 -2.42 17.75 72.34
CA ASN A 451 -1.09 18.02 72.86
C ASN A 451 -1.15 18.67 74.25
N ASN A 452 -2.04 19.65 74.44
CA ASN A 452 -2.24 20.27 75.76
C ASN A 452 -2.70 19.24 76.81
N ILE A 453 -3.64 18.35 76.46
CA ILE A 453 -4.12 17.28 77.35
C ILE A 453 -3.00 16.30 77.73
N GLU A 454 -2.12 15.95 76.79
CA GLU A 454 -0.96 15.11 77.07
C GLU A 454 0.05 15.81 78.00
N GLU A 455 0.36 17.08 77.72
CA GLU A 455 1.29 17.88 78.53
C GLU A 455 0.79 18.08 79.96
N SER A 456 -0.51 18.34 80.15
CA SER A 456 -1.12 18.54 81.47
C SER A 456 -1.49 17.24 82.17
N SER A 457 -1.38 16.09 81.51
CA SER A 457 -1.86 14.77 81.99
C SER A 457 -3.32 14.82 82.47
N ASP A 458 -4.17 15.56 81.76
CA ASP A 458 -5.59 15.73 82.11
C ASP A 458 -6.40 14.50 81.69
N TRP A 459 -6.42 13.49 82.56
CA TRP A 459 -7.13 12.24 82.34
C TRP A 459 -8.65 12.40 82.27
N LEU A 460 -9.20 13.47 82.84
CA LEU A 460 -10.64 13.75 82.82
C LEU A 460 -11.08 14.26 81.44
N ALA A 461 -10.20 14.98 80.72
CA ALA A 461 -10.48 15.48 79.37
C ALA A 461 -10.69 14.38 78.32
N LEU A 462 -10.21 13.15 78.57
CA LEU A 462 -10.43 11.96 77.72
C LEU A 462 -11.41 10.95 78.34
N ALA A 463 -12.14 11.34 79.37
CA ALA A 463 -13.22 10.54 79.93
C ALA A 463 -14.35 10.36 78.89
N THR A 464 -15.04 9.24 78.95
CA THR A 464 -16.31 9.07 78.24
C THR A 464 -17.38 9.96 78.88
N GLN A 465 -18.47 10.23 78.15
CA GLN A 465 -19.57 11.05 78.67
C GLN A 465 -20.07 10.52 80.03
N ASP A 466 -20.31 9.21 80.14
CA ASP A 466 -20.78 8.57 81.37
C ASP A 466 -19.77 8.70 82.52
N GLU A 467 -18.47 8.61 82.26
CA GLU A 467 -17.43 8.74 83.29
C GLU A 467 -17.26 10.20 83.74
N PHE A 468 -17.37 11.14 82.82
CA PHE A 468 -17.36 12.57 83.10
C PHE A 468 -18.58 12.96 83.96
N ASP A 469 -19.76 12.48 83.59
CA ASP A 469 -21.01 12.72 84.32
C ASP A 469 -20.95 12.09 85.72
N ARG A 470 -20.47 10.84 85.84
CA ARG A 470 -20.23 10.21 87.15
C ARG A 470 -19.22 10.96 87.99
N TRP A 471 -18.14 11.47 87.39
CA TRP A 471 -17.17 12.31 88.09
C TRP A 471 -17.82 13.58 88.62
N GLY A 472 -18.68 14.22 87.81
CA GLY A 472 -19.48 15.38 88.19
C GLY A 472 -20.48 15.08 89.31
N GLU A 473 -21.20 13.96 89.24
CA GLU A 473 -22.13 13.51 90.27
C GLU A 473 -21.43 13.22 91.59
N ILE A 474 -20.32 12.47 91.57
CA ILE A 474 -19.52 12.15 92.76
C ILE A 474 -18.94 13.42 93.38
N THR A 475 -18.45 14.35 92.56
CA THR A 475 -17.93 15.65 93.02
C THR A 475 -19.07 16.54 93.56
N GLY A 476 -20.26 16.47 92.99
CA GLY A 476 -21.45 17.15 93.49
C GLY A 476 -21.89 16.61 94.85
N LEU A 477 -21.88 15.29 95.03
CA LEU A 477 -22.16 14.62 96.30
C LEU A 477 -21.14 15.02 97.36
N GLU A 478 -19.84 15.02 97.04
CA GLU A 478 -18.76 15.46 97.95
C GLU A 478 -18.98 16.87 98.53
N ASN A 479 -19.55 17.76 97.72
CA ASN A 479 -19.80 19.16 98.09
C ASN A 479 -21.13 19.39 98.84
N THR A 480 -21.85 18.33 99.25
CA THR A 480 -23.13 18.47 99.93
C THR A 480 -22.96 19.04 101.35
N PRO A 481 -23.65 20.12 101.75
CA PRO A 481 -23.44 20.77 103.05
C PRO A 481 -23.70 19.87 104.26
N SER A 482 -24.64 18.94 104.16
CA SER A 482 -24.95 17.96 105.22
C SER A 482 -23.78 17.01 105.50
N LEU A 483 -22.92 16.80 104.51
CA LEU A 483 -21.72 16.00 104.68
C LEU A 483 -20.61 16.77 105.38
N GLN A 484 -20.67 18.09 105.59
CA GLN A 484 -19.63 18.84 106.32
C GLN A 484 -19.75 18.77 107.85
N ALA A 485 -20.83 18.19 108.39
CA ALA A 485 -21.00 17.99 109.82
C ALA A 485 -20.00 16.96 110.39
N ASP A 486 -19.46 17.20 111.59
CA ASP A 486 -18.53 16.29 112.29
C ASP A 486 -19.31 15.22 113.07
N ILE A 487 -20.01 14.36 112.32
CA ILE A 487 -20.79 13.24 112.84
C ILE A 487 -20.33 11.92 112.20
N PRO A 488 -20.38 10.78 112.92
CA PRO A 488 -19.89 9.49 112.43
C PRO A 488 -20.49 9.06 111.08
N GLU A 489 -21.79 9.32 110.88
CA GLU A 489 -22.52 8.97 109.65
C GLU A 489 -22.05 9.79 108.44
N ALA A 490 -21.71 11.07 108.65
CA ALA A 490 -21.18 11.93 107.59
C ALA A 490 -19.73 11.54 107.23
N LEU A 491 -18.92 11.12 108.21
CA LEU A 491 -17.57 10.59 107.98
C LEU A 491 -17.60 9.30 107.13
N GLU A 492 -18.48 8.36 107.44
CA GLU A 492 -18.61 7.11 106.67
C GLU A 492 -19.01 7.36 105.20
N VAL A 493 -19.90 8.34 104.95
CA VAL A 493 -20.30 8.70 103.58
C VAL A 493 -19.17 9.44 102.84
N ARG A 494 -18.41 10.31 103.51
CA ARG A 494 -17.21 10.94 102.91
C ARG A 494 -16.17 9.91 102.50
N ASP A 495 -15.91 8.90 103.34
CA ASP A 495 -14.94 7.84 103.03
C ASP A 495 -15.38 7.01 101.82
N LYS A 496 -16.69 6.68 101.72
CA LYS A 496 -17.25 5.99 100.55
C LYS A 496 -17.17 6.83 99.28
N ILE A 497 -17.45 8.13 99.35
CA ILE A 497 -17.29 9.06 98.22
C ILE A 497 -15.82 9.15 97.80
N GLY A 498 -14.89 9.26 98.76
CA GLY A 498 -13.46 9.27 98.50
C GLY A 498 -12.97 7.99 97.82
N LEU A 499 -13.46 6.83 98.26
CA LEU A 499 -13.18 5.55 97.62
C LEU A 499 -13.72 5.48 96.18
N LEU A 500 -14.98 5.87 95.95
CA LEU A 500 -15.59 5.88 94.63
C LEU A 500 -14.87 6.83 93.67
N LYS A 501 -14.53 8.03 94.14
CA LYS A 501 -13.77 9.03 93.39
C LYS A 501 -12.37 8.54 93.06
N GLY A 502 -11.67 7.94 94.03
CA GLY A 502 -10.34 7.35 93.83
C GLY A 502 -10.32 6.16 92.87
N VAL A 503 -11.33 5.28 92.93
CA VAL A 503 -11.48 4.16 91.98
C VAL A 503 -11.76 4.68 90.57
N LEU A 504 -12.62 5.68 90.41
CA LEU A 504 -12.91 6.29 89.12
C LEU A 504 -11.69 7.01 88.54
N GLN A 505 -10.98 7.79 89.36
CA GLN A 505 -9.72 8.43 88.97
C GLN A 505 -8.66 7.39 88.55
N TRP A 506 -8.47 6.33 89.33
CA TRP A 506 -7.50 5.28 88.99
C TRP A 506 -7.82 4.60 87.66
N ASN A 507 -9.09 4.31 87.40
CA ASN A 507 -9.51 3.73 86.11
C ASN A 507 -9.24 4.70 84.95
N LEU A 508 -9.55 5.99 85.12
CA LEU A 508 -9.32 7.01 84.10
C LEU A 508 -7.83 7.24 83.83
N GLU A 509 -6.99 7.31 84.86
CA GLU A 509 -5.53 7.44 84.73
C GLU A 509 -4.90 6.19 84.07
N ARG A 510 -5.37 4.99 84.44
CA ARG A 510 -4.90 3.73 83.83
C ARG A 510 -5.20 3.70 82.33
N ASP A 511 -6.42 4.07 81.95
CA ASP A 511 -6.88 3.99 80.56
C ASP A 511 -6.42 5.19 79.71
N PHE A 512 -5.91 6.27 80.33
CA PHE A 512 -5.55 7.54 79.69
C PHE A 512 -4.58 7.35 78.52
N ARG A 513 -3.49 6.59 78.73
CA ARG A 513 -2.46 6.38 77.68
C ARG A 513 -3.01 5.65 76.45
N ASP A 514 -3.86 4.64 76.67
CA ASP A 514 -4.47 3.87 75.60
C ASP A 514 -5.49 4.73 74.82
N ARG A 515 -6.29 5.55 75.52
CA ARG A 515 -7.22 6.49 74.89
C ARG A 515 -6.50 7.56 74.09
N LEU A 516 -5.44 8.15 74.66
CA LEU A 516 -4.59 9.13 74.00
C LEU A 516 -3.97 8.56 72.72
N TRP A 517 -3.40 7.35 72.79
CA TRP A 517 -2.83 6.67 71.62
C TRP A 517 -3.88 6.42 70.53
N ARG A 518 -5.07 5.95 70.90
CA ARG A 518 -6.16 5.69 69.94
C ARG A 518 -6.64 6.97 69.25
N ILE A 519 -6.82 8.06 70.01
CA ILE A 519 -7.23 9.36 69.45
C ILE A 519 -6.13 9.91 68.54
N ARG A 520 -4.86 9.86 68.96
CA ARG A 520 -3.71 10.28 68.13
C ARG A 520 -3.62 9.49 66.83
N ARG A 521 -3.83 8.18 66.88
CA ARG A 521 -3.88 7.33 65.68
C ARG A 521 -5.01 7.77 64.74
N ASN A 522 -6.22 8.01 65.27
CA ASN A 522 -7.36 8.46 64.47
C ASN A 522 -7.09 9.83 63.83
N LEU A 523 -6.58 10.81 64.58
CA LEU A 523 -6.22 12.13 64.05
C LEU A 523 -5.14 12.06 62.97
N ARG A 524 -4.16 11.16 63.13
CA ARG A 524 -3.17 10.88 62.09
C ARG A 524 -3.80 10.34 60.81
N GLN A 525 -4.68 9.33 60.92
CA GLN A 525 -5.39 8.77 59.77
C GLN A 525 -6.28 9.81 59.08
N THR A 526 -6.97 10.67 59.84
CA THR A 526 -7.72 11.80 59.31
C THR A 526 -6.80 12.78 58.57
N GLY A 527 -5.62 13.08 59.13
CA GLY A 527 -4.61 13.92 58.48
C GLY A 527 -4.12 13.33 57.15
N GLU A 528 -3.83 12.03 57.10
CA GLU A 528 -3.43 11.32 55.88
C GLU A 528 -4.54 11.39 54.81
N ALA A 529 -5.81 11.19 55.20
CA ALA A 529 -6.96 11.33 54.32
C ALA A 529 -7.14 12.78 53.80
N LEU A 530 -6.95 13.80 54.66
CA LEU A 530 -7.02 15.21 54.26
C LEU A 530 -5.93 15.58 53.25
N VAL A 531 -4.71 15.07 53.41
CA VAL A 531 -3.62 15.29 52.44
C VAL A 531 -3.95 14.64 51.10
N ALA A 532 -4.49 13.42 51.08
CA ALA A 532 -4.95 12.78 49.86
C ALA A 532 -6.05 13.61 49.17
N MET A 533 -7.00 14.13 49.95
CA MET A 533 -8.08 14.99 49.45
C MET A 533 -7.57 16.32 48.89
N GLN A 534 -6.56 16.95 49.50
CA GLN A 534 -5.89 18.13 48.96
C GLN A 534 -5.20 17.86 47.62
N ARG A 535 -4.55 16.70 47.46
CA ARG A 535 -3.93 16.31 46.18
C ARG A 535 -4.98 16.14 45.08
N LEU A 536 -6.08 15.45 45.38
CA LEU A 536 -7.20 15.29 44.45
C LEU A 536 -7.82 16.65 44.08
N ARG A 537 -7.98 17.54 45.06
CA ARG A 537 -8.48 18.91 44.79
C ARG A 537 -7.58 19.67 43.82
N ARG A 538 -6.26 19.62 43.99
CA ARG A 538 -5.31 20.25 43.06
C ARG A 538 -5.43 19.69 41.64
N GLN A 539 -5.54 18.36 41.50
CA GLN A 539 -5.75 17.72 40.20
C GLN A 539 -7.06 18.16 39.54
N ILE A 540 -8.13 18.31 40.33
CA ILE A 540 -9.42 18.83 39.84
C ILE A 540 -9.28 20.28 39.39
N ASP A 541 -8.66 21.16 40.17
CA ASP A 541 -8.49 22.57 39.81
C ASP A 541 -7.57 22.75 38.59
N GLU A 542 -6.54 21.91 38.46
CA GLU A 542 -5.70 21.86 37.26
C GLU A 542 -6.51 21.40 36.04
N SER A 543 -7.28 20.31 36.15
CA SER A 543 -8.14 19.82 35.07
C SER A 543 -9.17 20.87 34.67
N LYS A 544 -9.75 21.59 35.64
CA LYS A 544 -10.69 22.69 35.38
C LYS A 544 -10.06 23.80 34.53
N ARG A 545 -8.78 24.08 34.73
CA ARG A 545 -8.04 25.10 33.97
C ARG A 545 -7.61 24.60 32.59
N LEU A 546 -7.17 23.35 32.47
CA LEU A 546 -6.57 22.82 31.25
C LEU A 546 -7.59 22.27 30.25
N GLU A 547 -8.68 21.64 30.70
CA GLU A 547 -9.68 21.01 29.82
C GLU A 547 -10.28 21.99 28.79
N PRO A 548 -10.68 23.23 29.13
CA PRO A 548 -11.17 24.19 28.14
C PRO A 548 -10.13 24.50 27.05
N LEU A 549 -8.86 24.68 27.44
CA LEU A 549 -7.78 24.94 26.49
C LEU A 549 -7.54 23.76 25.55
N TYR A 550 -7.66 22.54 26.09
CA TYR A 550 -7.54 21.31 25.30
C TYR A 550 -8.69 21.17 24.30
N PHE A 551 -9.94 21.45 24.71
CA PHE A 551 -11.08 21.45 23.79
C PHE A 551 -10.92 22.50 22.68
N ASP A 552 -10.49 23.72 23.01
CA ASP A 552 -10.30 24.77 22.01
C ASP A 552 -9.18 24.42 21.01
N ALA A 553 -8.08 23.81 21.48
CA ALA A 553 -7.01 23.32 20.61
C ALA A 553 -7.48 22.21 19.65
N LEU A 554 -8.27 21.26 20.15
CA LEU A 554 -8.84 20.19 19.33
C LEU A 554 -9.89 20.71 18.35
N ASP A 555 -10.77 21.61 18.77
CA ASP A 555 -11.77 22.22 17.89
C ASP A 555 -11.10 22.98 16.75
N ASN A 556 -10.07 23.77 17.04
CA ASN A 556 -9.30 24.47 16.00
C ASN A 556 -8.66 23.48 15.00
N ARG A 557 -8.15 22.35 15.48
CA ARG A 557 -7.56 21.31 14.62
C ARG A 557 -8.63 20.64 13.75
N VAL A 558 -9.77 20.24 14.32
CA VAL A 558 -10.87 19.59 13.59
C VAL A 558 -11.47 20.55 12.56
N ASN A 559 -11.80 21.78 12.96
CA ASN A 559 -12.36 22.80 12.07
C ASN A 559 -11.39 23.22 10.96
N GLY A 560 -10.08 23.20 11.23
CA GLY A 560 -9.05 23.47 10.23
C GLY A 560 -8.84 22.36 9.20
N LEU A 561 -9.24 21.12 9.51
CA LEU A 561 -9.07 19.98 8.59
C LEU A 561 -10.15 19.94 7.52
N ALA A 562 -11.41 20.26 7.85
CA ALA A 562 -12.53 20.24 6.90
C ALA A 562 -12.26 21.02 5.58
N PRO A 563 -11.87 22.32 5.61
CA PRO A 563 -11.60 23.06 4.37
C PRO A 563 -10.36 22.54 3.62
N ARG A 564 -9.38 21.94 4.33
CA ARG A 564 -8.20 21.33 3.68
C ARG A 564 -8.56 20.05 2.92
N ILE A 565 -9.41 19.21 3.51
CA ILE A 565 -9.93 18.01 2.84
C ILE A 565 -10.71 18.42 1.60
N GLU A 566 -11.64 19.36 1.74
CA GLU A 566 -12.48 19.84 0.63
C GLU A 566 -11.62 20.42 -0.51
N GLY A 567 -10.64 21.27 -0.19
CA GLY A 567 -9.70 21.80 -1.19
C GLY A 567 -8.84 20.73 -1.86
N THR A 568 -8.45 19.68 -1.14
CA THR A 568 -7.69 18.55 -1.72
C THR A 568 -8.57 17.69 -2.61
N LYS A 569 -9.83 17.47 -2.22
CA LYS A 569 -10.83 16.73 -2.99
C LYS A 569 -11.10 17.41 -4.33
N MET A 570 -11.32 18.73 -4.36
CA MET A 570 -11.47 19.49 -5.61
C MET A 570 -10.26 19.32 -6.55
N ARG A 571 -9.03 19.30 -6.01
CA ARG A 571 -7.81 19.08 -6.81
C ARG A 571 -7.75 17.66 -7.38
N ILE A 572 -8.18 16.66 -6.62
CA ILE A 572 -8.25 15.28 -7.09
C ILE A 572 -9.33 15.13 -8.17
N GLU A 573 -10.48 15.81 -8.03
CA GLU A 573 -11.53 15.81 -9.05
C GLU A 573 -11.07 16.39 -10.38
N ASP A 574 -10.33 17.50 -10.35
CA ASP A 574 -9.69 18.07 -11.55
C ASP A 574 -8.65 17.12 -12.16
N ALA A 575 -7.80 16.52 -11.32
CA ALA A 575 -6.81 15.52 -11.77
C ALA A 575 -7.49 14.27 -12.38
N LEU A 576 -8.61 13.81 -11.80
CA LEU A 576 -9.41 12.71 -12.33
C LEU A 576 -9.99 13.04 -13.71
N ALA A 577 -10.48 14.26 -13.91
CA ALA A 577 -10.99 14.71 -15.19
C ALA A 577 -9.89 14.75 -16.26
N GLN A 578 -8.70 15.27 -15.91
CA GLN A 578 -7.53 15.28 -16.80
C GLN A 578 -7.06 13.86 -17.15
N GLN A 579 -6.99 12.98 -16.15
CA GLN A 579 -6.56 11.60 -16.34
C GLN A 579 -7.55 10.80 -17.19
N ARG A 580 -8.86 11.07 -17.04
CA ARG A 580 -9.91 10.49 -17.89
C ARG A 580 -9.74 10.93 -19.35
N ALA A 581 -9.51 12.22 -19.59
CA ALA A 581 -9.28 12.75 -20.93
C ALA A 581 -8.01 12.16 -21.57
N PHE A 582 -6.95 11.97 -20.78
CA PHE A 582 -5.72 11.31 -21.23
C PHE A 582 -5.99 9.85 -21.66
N LEU A 583 -6.67 9.06 -20.83
CA LEU A 583 -7.05 7.69 -21.17
C LEU A 583 -7.95 7.60 -22.41
N GLN A 584 -8.90 8.52 -22.56
CA GLN A 584 -9.70 8.64 -23.77
C GLN A 584 -8.83 8.91 -25.00
N SER A 585 -7.86 9.83 -24.91
CA SER A 585 -6.99 10.16 -26.04
C SER A 585 -6.14 8.96 -26.50
N ILE A 586 -5.60 8.16 -25.57
CA ILE A 586 -4.84 6.94 -25.89
C ILE A 586 -5.75 5.92 -26.57
N ALA A 587 -6.93 5.69 -25.99
CA ALA A 587 -7.88 4.72 -26.50
C ALA A 587 -8.33 5.08 -27.91
N VAL A 588 -8.75 6.33 -28.13
CA VAL A 588 -9.16 6.85 -29.45
C VAL A 588 -7.99 6.79 -30.43
N GLY A 589 -6.78 7.20 -30.04
CA GLY A 589 -5.60 7.15 -30.91
C GLY A 589 -5.26 5.74 -31.39
N ALA A 590 -5.31 4.75 -30.49
CA ALA A 590 -5.05 3.36 -30.84
C ALA A 590 -6.11 2.79 -31.81
N LEU A 591 -7.39 3.09 -31.58
CA LEU A 591 -8.48 2.67 -32.47
C LEU A 591 -8.43 3.36 -33.83
N GLN A 592 -8.06 4.65 -33.85
CA GLN A 592 -7.83 5.38 -35.10
C GLN A 592 -6.66 4.79 -35.89
N ALA A 593 -5.56 4.40 -35.23
CA ALA A 593 -4.44 3.73 -35.89
C ALA A 593 -4.84 2.35 -36.46
N GLN A 594 -5.70 1.61 -35.75
CA GLN A 594 -6.26 0.37 -36.25
C GLN A 594 -7.16 0.61 -37.48
N LYS A 595 -8.02 1.62 -37.43
CA LYS A 595 -8.87 2.05 -38.54
C LYS A 595 -8.04 2.40 -39.79
N GLN A 596 -7.02 3.24 -39.64
CA GLN A 596 -6.13 3.62 -40.75
C GLN A 596 -5.47 2.40 -41.41
N ARG A 597 -5.10 1.39 -40.62
CA ARG A 597 -4.54 0.14 -41.14
C ARG A 597 -5.55 -0.66 -41.95
N LEU A 598 -6.77 -0.79 -41.44
CA LEU A 598 -7.87 -1.45 -42.17
C LEU A 598 -8.22 -0.70 -43.46
N ASP A 599 -8.17 0.64 -43.47
CA ASP A 599 -8.35 1.45 -44.67
C ASP A 599 -7.26 1.15 -45.71
N ILE A 600 -5.98 1.09 -45.29
CA ILE A 600 -4.86 0.72 -46.17
C ILE A 600 -5.06 -0.69 -46.74
N TYR A 601 -5.40 -1.67 -45.90
CA TYR A 601 -5.64 -3.05 -46.33
C TYR A 601 -6.85 -3.17 -47.26
N THR A 602 -7.90 -2.39 -47.03
CA THR A 602 -9.07 -2.31 -47.91
C THR A 602 -8.68 -1.77 -49.29
N VAL A 603 -7.86 -0.72 -49.33
CA VAL A 603 -7.35 -0.16 -50.58
C VAL A 603 -6.48 -1.19 -51.32
N GLN A 604 -5.57 -1.87 -50.61
CA GLN A 604 -4.73 -2.92 -51.19
C GLN A 604 -5.56 -4.08 -51.77
N ALA A 605 -6.57 -4.56 -51.03
CA ALA A 605 -7.48 -5.61 -51.50
C ALA A 605 -8.24 -5.18 -52.75
N ARG A 606 -8.74 -3.93 -52.81
CA ARG A 606 -9.46 -3.40 -53.98
C ARG A 606 -8.55 -3.32 -55.22
N PHE A 607 -7.32 -2.85 -55.06
CA PHE A 607 -6.35 -2.81 -56.16
C PHE A 607 -6.00 -4.22 -56.66
N ALA A 608 -5.75 -5.16 -55.75
CA ALA A 608 -5.46 -6.54 -56.11
C ALA A 608 -6.65 -7.22 -56.81
N LEU A 609 -7.87 -6.99 -56.32
CA LEU A 609 -9.09 -7.49 -56.94
C LEU A 609 -9.30 -6.93 -58.35
N ALA A 610 -9.09 -5.62 -58.54
CA ALA A 610 -9.16 -5.00 -59.87
C ALA A 610 -8.14 -5.62 -60.84
N ALA A 611 -6.89 -5.81 -60.39
CA ALA A 611 -5.86 -6.46 -61.20
C ALA A 611 -6.22 -7.90 -61.60
N ILE A 612 -6.90 -8.64 -60.71
CA ILE A 612 -7.41 -9.99 -61.00
C ILE A 612 -8.51 -9.95 -62.06
N TYR A 613 -9.44 -9.00 -61.98
CA TYR A 613 -10.49 -8.85 -62.99
C TYR A 613 -9.96 -8.41 -64.35
N ASP A 614 -8.98 -7.51 -64.39
CA ASP A 614 -8.31 -7.11 -65.64
C ASP A 614 -7.59 -8.30 -66.29
N LEU A 615 -6.93 -9.14 -65.49
CA LEU A 615 -6.30 -10.37 -65.98
C LEU A 615 -7.33 -11.36 -66.51
N ALA A 616 -8.45 -11.54 -65.81
CA ALA A 616 -9.53 -12.43 -66.25
C ALA A 616 -10.17 -11.95 -67.56
N ALA A 617 -10.37 -10.63 -67.72
CA ALA A 617 -10.93 -10.03 -68.93
C ALA A 617 -9.99 -10.17 -70.14
N THR A 618 -8.68 -9.93 -69.95
CA THR A 618 -7.68 -10.06 -71.04
C THR A 618 -7.45 -11.50 -71.48
N VAL A 619 -7.54 -12.48 -70.58
CA VAL A 619 -7.50 -13.91 -70.94
C VAL A 619 -8.78 -14.34 -71.66
N GLY A 620 -9.94 -13.78 -71.28
CA GLY A 620 -11.21 -13.97 -71.99
C GLY A 620 -11.18 -13.44 -73.43
N GLU A 621 -10.62 -12.26 -73.66
CA GLU A 621 -10.49 -11.66 -75.00
C GLU A 621 -9.45 -12.37 -75.89
N ALA A 622 -8.45 -13.05 -75.32
CA ALA A 622 -7.44 -13.81 -76.07
C ALA A 622 -7.85 -15.25 -76.39
N SER A 623 -8.95 -15.74 -75.80
CA SER A 623 -9.50 -17.09 -76.02
C SER A 623 -10.74 -17.11 -76.91
N GLU A 624 -11.24 -15.93 -77.31
CA GLU A 624 -12.09 -15.71 -78.48
C GLU A 624 -11.25 -15.44 -79.74
#